data_AF-A0A515IKF2-F1
#
_entry.id   AF-A0A515IKF2-F1
#
_cell.length_a   1.000
_cell.length_b   1.000
_cell.length_c   1.000
_cell.angle_alpha   90.00
_cell.angle_beta   90.00
_cell.angle_gamma   90.00
#
_symmetry.space_group_name_H-M   'P 1'
#
loop_
_entity.id
_entity.type
_entity.pdbx_description
1 polymer ?
#
loop_
_entity_poly.entity_id
_entity_poly.type
_entity_poly.pdbx_seq_one_letter_code
_entity_poly.pdbx_strand_id
1 'polypeptide(L)'
;MSDAQIYDLYAQKISDITNIPYPYIIVLRDNGLLNQKEARDKLIRYDYWKLMKTNKFTHNQILEKLSGIYDVNKRKILYAIKVKPKRVYYCRQCGLQLSKVKYMRNDGICDKCISKQIKL
;
A
#
# COMPACT_ATOMS: atom_id res chain seq x y z
N MET A 1 -13.55 17.68 -4.66
CA MET A 1 -12.70 18.29 -3.59
C MET A 1 -11.46 18.87 -4.25
N SER A 2 -10.66 19.70 -3.58
CA SER A 2 -9.34 20.06 -4.15
C SER A 2 -8.38 18.86 -4.05
N ASP A 3 -7.41 18.76 -4.97
CA ASP A 3 -6.40 17.70 -4.96
C ASP A 3 -5.61 17.67 -3.63
N ALA A 4 -5.33 18.85 -3.05
CA ALA A 4 -4.65 18.97 -1.76
C ALA A 4 -5.45 18.30 -0.62
N GLN A 5 -6.77 18.55 -0.55
CA GLN A 5 -7.64 17.93 0.46
C GLN A 5 -7.72 16.40 0.30
N ILE A 6 -7.69 15.91 -0.93
CA ILE A 6 -7.69 14.48 -1.22
C ILE A 6 -6.36 13.85 -0.77
N TYR A 7 -5.23 14.50 -1.01
CA TYR A 7 -3.92 13.99 -0.59
C TYR A 7 -3.69 14.07 0.92
N ASP A 8 -4.22 15.08 1.60
CA ASP A 8 -4.26 15.13 3.07
C ASP A 8 -5.08 13.98 3.65
N LEU A 9 -6.25 13.68 3.08
CA LEU A 9 -7.06 12.52 3.46
C LEU A 9 -6.26 11.22 3.33
N TYR A 10 -5.45 11.08 2.27
CA TYR A 10 -4.62 9.89 2.09
C TYR A 10 -3.53 9.81 3.15
N ALA A 11 -2.86 10.92 3.45
CA ALA A 11 -1.82 10.98 4.47
C ALA A 11 -2.37 10.60 5.85
N GLN A 12 -3.54 11.14 6.22
CA GLN A 12 -4.21 10.80 7.48
C GLN A 12 -4.57 9.31 7.55
N LYS A 13 -5.20 8.76 6.51
CA LYS A 13 -5.54 7.32 6.46
C LYS A 13 -4.30 6.43 6.55
N ILE A 14 -3.20 6.81 5.91
CA ILE A 14 -1.94 6.05 5.99
C ILE A 14 -1.40 6.08 7.42
N SER A 15 -1.40 7.24 8.08
CA SER A 15 -1.04 7.38 9.48
C SER A 15 -1.87 6.43 10.36
N ASP A 16 -3.19 6.46 10.22
CA ASP A 16 -4.12 5.63 11.01
C ASP A 16 -3.93 4.12 10.79
N ILE A 17 -3.62 3.70 9.55
CA ILE A 17 -3.45 2.28 9.20
C ILE A 17 -2.08 1.74 9.66
N THR A 18 -1.04 2.56 9.58
CA THR A 18 0.35 2.15 9.80
C THR A 18 0.88 2.49 11.19
N ASN A 19 0.14 3.30 11.96
CA ASN A 19 0.58 3.93 13.20
C ASN A 19 1.86 4.78 13.03
N ILE A 20 2.19 5.20 11.81
CA ILE A 20 3.27 6.16 11.56
C ILE A 20 2.69 7.55 11.78
N PRO A 21 3.30 8.41 12.63
CA PRO A 21 2.80 9.76 12.85
C PRO A 21 2.55 10.54 11.57
N TYR A 22 1.38 11.19 11.49
CA TYR A 22 0.96 12.03 10.36
C TYR A 22 2.04 13.00 9.84
N PRO A 23 2.80 13.72 10.70
CA PRO A 23 3.85 14.61 10.22
C PRO A 23 4.89 13.93 9.33
N TYR A 24 5.25 12.67 9.61
CA TYR A 24 6.20 11.94 8.78
C TYR A 24 5.62 11.56 7.43
N ILE A 25 4.33 11.23 7.36
CA ILE A 25 3.66 10.93 6.08
C ILE A 25 3.60 12.18 5.20
N ILE A 26 3.37 13.35 5.79
CA ILE A 26 3.39 14.63 5.09
C ILE A 26 4.78 14.93 4.53
N VAL A 27 5.83 14.77 5.33
CA VAL A 27 7.22 14.92 4.85
C VAL A 27 7.50 13.99 3.67
N LEU A 28 7.09 12.72 3.74
CA LEU A 28 7.27 11.78 2.63
C LEU A 28 6.52 12.21 1.36
N ARG A 29 5.31 12.74 1.49
CA ARG A 29 4.55 13.27 0.36
C ARG A 29 5.23 14.48 -0.25
N ASP A 30 5.56 15.48 0.57
CA ASP A 30 6.04 16.78 0.11
C ASP A 30 7.43 16.67 -0.52
N ASN A 31 8.22 15.66 -0.14
CA ASN A 31 9.49 15.32 -0.78
C ASN A 31 9.33 14.39 -2.00
N GLY A 32 8.11 14.12 -2.46
CA GLY A 32 7.86 13.26 -3.63
C GLY A 32 8.16 11.77 -3.41
N LEU A 33 8.37 11.33 -2.17
CA LEU A 33 8.67 9.94 -1.81
C LEU A 33 7.41 9.07 -1.72
N LEU A 34 6.23 9.68 -1.69
CA LEU A 34 4.94 8.98 -1.65
C LEU A 34 4.22 9.08 -2.99
N ASN A 35 4.12 7.95 -3.70
CA ASN A 35 3.36 7.86 -4.94
C ASN A 35 1.85 7.95 -4.66
N GLN A 36 1.26 9.12 -4.93
CA GLN A 36 -0.15 9.40 -4.62
C GLN A 36 -1.13 8.46 -5.33
N LYS A 37 -0.83 8.05 -6.57
CA LYS A 37 -1.67 7.12 -7.32
C LYS A 37 -1.68 5.74 -6.68
N GLU A 38 -0.51 5.20 -6.34
CA GLU A 38 -0.41 3.91 -5.66
C GLU A 38 -1.00 3.95 -4.25
N ALA A 39 -0.78 5.05 -3.52
CA ALA A 39 -1.36 5.29 -2.21
C ALA A 39 -2.90 5.21 -2.26
N ARG A 40 -3.52 5.98 -3.18
CA ARG A 40 -4.97 5.94 -3.42
C ARG A 40 -5.45 4.53 -3.70
N ASP A 41 -4.83 3.82 -4.64
CA ASP A 41 -5.29 2.50 -5.06
C ASP A 41 -5.16 1.46 -3.92
N LYS A 42 -4.15 1.61 -3.05
CA LYS A 42 -4.00 0.78 -1.84
C LYS A 42 -5.05 1.12 -0.78
N LEU A 43 -5.34 2.40 -0.56
CA LEU A 43 -6.35 2.87 0.39
C LEU A 43 -7.77 2.45 -0.02
N ILE A 44 -8.12 2.60 -1.30
CA ILE A 44 -9.39 2.11 -1.87
C ILE A 44 -9.55 0.62 -1.59
N ARG A 45 -8.50 -0.17 -1.88
CA ARG A 45 -8.52 -1.63 -1.66
C ARG A 45 -8.71 -1.96 -0.18
N TYR A 46 -7.99 -1.28 0.71
CA TYR A 46 -8.12 -1.47 2.15
C TYR A 46 -9.55 -1.22 2.63
N ASP A 47 -10.12 -0.06 2.29
CA ASP A 47 -11.47 0.33 2.71
C ASP A 47 -12.54 -0.61 2.13
N TYR A 48 -12.42 -0.98 0.86
CA TYR A 48 -13.33 -1.92 0.21
C TYR A 48 -13.40 -3.24 0.97
N TRP A 49 -12.24 -3.86 1.25
CA TRP A 49 -12.22 -5.15 1.95
C TRP A 49 -12.62 -5.02 3.42
N LYS A 50 -12.34 -3.89 4.08
CA LYS A 50 -12.84 -3.60 5.43
C LYS A 50 -14.37 -3.56 5.46
N LEU A 51 -15.00 -2.90 4.49
CA LEU A 51 -16.46 -2.82 4.38
C LEU A 51 -17.09 -4.15 3.99
N MET A 52 -16.53 -4.85 3.00
CA MET A 52 -17.01 -6.18 2.58
C MET A 52 -17.02 -7.18 3.73
N LYS A 53 -15.99 -7.17 4.59
CA LYS A 53 -15.92 -8.05 5.78
C LYS A 53 -17.06 -7.84 6.78
N THR A 54 -17.71 -6.68 6.78
CA THR A 54 -18.85 -6.43 7.68
C THR A 54 -20.13 -7.15 7.25
N ASN A 55 -20.24 -7.55 5.97
CA ASN A 55 -21.46 -8.10 5.36
C ASN A 55 -22.71 -7.21 5.49
N LYS A 56 -22.56 -5.91 5.81
CA LYS A 56 -23.68 -4.98 6.02
C LYS A 56 -24.11 -4.22 4.77
N PHE A 57 -23.26 -4.19 3.74
CA PHE A 57 -23.44 -3.34 2.58
C PHE A 57 -23.31 -4.15 1.29
N THR A 58 -24.10 -3.79 0.29
CA THR A 58 -23.98 -4.38 -1.05
C THR A 58 -22.71 -3.86 -1.74
N HIS A 59 -22.22 -4.62 -2.72
CA HIS A 59 -21.10 -4.23 -3.56
C HIS A 59 -21.27 -2.82 -4.15
N ASN A 60 -22.44 -2.52 -4.72
CA ASN A 60 -22.70 -1.23 -5.37
C ASN A 60 -22.74 -0.06 -4.38
N GLN A 61 -23.29 -0.25 -3.17
CA GLN A 61 -23.27 0.80 -2.13
C GLN A 61 -21.85 1.14 -1.70
N ILE A 62 -20.99 0.13 -1.56
CA ILE A 62 -19.57 0.33 -1.25
C ILE A 62 -18.88 1.09 -2.38
N LEU A 63 -19.12 0.70 -3.64
CA LEU A 63 -18.53 1.39 -4.80
C LEU A 63 -18.92 2.86 -4.86
N GLU A 64 -20.20 3.19 -4.65
CA GLU A 64 -20.66 4.59 -4.62
C GLU A 64 -20.00 5.39 -3.50
N LYS A 65 -19.95 4.82 -2.29
CA LYS A 65 -19.32 5.50 -1.16
C LYS A 65 -17.84 5.76 -1.40
N LEU A 66 -17.11 4.79 -1.94
CA LEU A 66 -15.69 4.93 -2.28
C LEU A 66 -15.49 5.93 -3.43
N SER A 67 -16.36 5.91 -4.44
CA SER A 67 -16.32 6.87 -5.55
C SER A 67 -16.37 8.32 -5.03
N GLY A 68 -17.25 8.60 -4.07
CA GLY A 68 -17.37 9.92 -3.45
C GLY A 68 -16.20 10.30 -2.54
N ILE A 69 -15.71 9.37 -1.71
CA ILE A 69 -14.58 9.63 -0.78
C ILE A 69 -13.29 9.95 -1.55
N TYR A 70 -13.03 9.19 -2.62
CA TYR A 70 -11.77 9.27 -3.36
C TYR A 70 -11.83 10.16 -4.59
N ASP A 71 -12.98 10.77 -4.87
CA ASP A 71 -13.26 11.61 -6.06
C ASP A 71 -12.82 10.94 -7.37
N VAL A 72 -13.15 9.65 -7.51
CA VAL A 72 -12.82 8.86 -8.70
C VAL A 72 -14.00 8.02 -9.11
N ASN A 73 -14.20 7.84 -10.42
CA ASN A 73 -15.31 7.03 -10.92
C ASN A 73 -15.21 5.54 -10.50
N LYS A 74 -16.35 4.86 -10.52
CA LYS A 74 -16.45 3.42 -10.19
C LYS A 74 -15.50 2.53 -10.99
N ARG A 75 -15.21 2.87 -12.26
CA ARG A 75 -14.27 2.09 -13.10
C ARG A 75 -12.86 2.09 -12.50
N LYS A 76 -12.40 3.23 -11.97
CA LYS A 76 -11.12 3.34 -11.25
C LYS A 76 -11.15 2.55 -9.94
N ILE A 77 -12.25 2.59 -9.18
CA ILE A 77 -12.41 1.77 -7.98
C ILE A 77 -12.31 0.28 -8.31
N LEU A 78 -13.04 -0.18 -9.33
CA LEU A 78 -13.03 -1.57 -9.80
C LEU A 78 -11.63 -2.02 -10.24
N TYR A 79 -10.88 -1.16 -10.91
CA TYR A 79 -9.49 -1.44 -11.25
C TYR A 79 -8.63 -1.62 -10.00
N ALA A 80 -8.70 -0.68 -9.05
CA ALA A 80 -7.93 -0.73 -7.81
C ALA A 80 -8.20 -2.02 -7.01
N ILE A 81 -9.46 -2.45 -6.89
CA ILE A 81 -9.79 -3.67 -6.13
C ILE A 81 -9.35 -4.96 -6.84
N LYS A 82 -9.35 -5.00 -8.18
CA LYS A 82 -8.97 -6.19 -8.97
C LYS A 82 -7.47 -6.45 -8.97
N VAL A 83 -6.65 -5.41 -8.87
CA VAL A 83 -5.19 -5.55 -8.90
C VAL A 83 -4.71 -6.35 -7.68
N LYS A 84 -4.05 -7.49 -7.93
CA LYS A 84 -3.40 -8.27 -6.89
C LYS A 84 -2.20 -7.49 -6.34
N PRO A 85 -2.03 -7.39 -5.01
CA PRO A 85 -0.89 -6.68 -4.43
C PRO A 85 0.41 -7.36 -4.86
N LYS A 86 1.28 -6.61 -5.52
CA LYS A 86 2.64 -7.06 -5.83
C LYS A 86 3.41 -7.14 -4.51
N ARG A 87 3.69 -8.36 -4.06
CA ARG A 87 4.55 -8.56 -2.88
C ARG A 87 5.97 -8.24 -3.29
N VAL A 88 6.55 -7.25 -2.62
CA VAL A 88 7.97 -6.94 -2.72
C VAL A 88 8.67 -7.63 -1.57
N TYR A 89 9.79 -8.28 -1.86
CA TYR A 89 10.58 -9.00 -0.89
C TYR A 89 11.90 -8.27 -0.73
N TYR A 90 12.35 -8.08 0.51
CA TYR A 90 13.61 -7.40 0.80
C TYR A 90 14.48 -8.32 1.65
N CYS A 91 15.79 -8.22 1.46
CA CYS A 91 16.75 -8.89 2.31
C CYS A 91 16.63 -8.35 3.74
N ARG A 92 16.44 -9.24 4.71
CA ARG A 92 16.30 -8.88 6.13
C ARG A 92 17.56 -8.25 6.73
N GLN A 93 18.72 -8.41 6.09
CA GLN A 93 20.01 -7.91 6.59
C GLN A 93 20.46 -6.60 5.93
N CYS A 94 20.23 -6.42 4.63
CA CYS A 94 20.74 -5.25 3.90
C CYS A 94 19.69 -4.47 3.12
N GLY A 95 18.42 -4.86 3.18
CA GLY A 95 17.33 -4.17 2.48
C GLY A 95 17.31 -4.36 0.96
N LEU A 96 18.23 -5.13 0.37
CA LEU A 96 18.24 -5.40 -1.07
C LEU A 96 16.92 -6.05 -1.51
N GLN A 97 16.28 -5.54 -2.56
CA GLN A 97 15.07 -6.15 -3.11
C GLN A 97 15.38 -7.53 -3.74
N LEU A 98 14.57 -8.53 -3.40
CA LEU A 98 14.67 -9.92 -3.84
C LEU A 98 13.46 -10.34 -4.68
N SER A 99 13.66 -11.34 -5.54
CA SER A 99 12.53 -12.08 -6.11
C SER A 99 11.91 -12.98 -5.03
N LYS A 100 10.65 -13.36 -5.20
CA LYS A 100 9.98 -14.34 -4.32
C LYS A 100 10.82 -15.62 -4.18
N VAL A 101 11.34 -16.12 -5.30
CA VAL A 101 12.14 -17.36 -5.33
C VAL A 101 13.39 -17.23 -4.47
N LYS A 102 14.15 -16.15 -4.62
CA LYS A 102 15.36 -15.91 -3.81
C LYS A 102 15.03 -15.72 -2.33
N TYR A 103 13.98 -14.96 -2.02
CA TYR A 103 13.55 -14.75 -0.65
C TYR A 103 13.17 -16.07 0.03
N MET A 104 12.42 -16.94 -0.63
CA MET A 104 12.02 -18.24 -0.05
C MET A 104 13.19 -19.20 0.10
N ARG A 105 14.09 -19.26 -0.89
CA ARG A 105 15.26 -20.17 -0.87
C ARG A 105 16.23 -19.85 0.28
N ASN A 106 16.44 -18.57 0.53
CA ASN A 106 17.48 -18.09 1.43
C ASN A 106 16.90 -17.56 2.77
N ASP A 107 15.68 -17.94 3.12
CA ASP A 107 14.91 -17.42 4.27
C ASP A 107 15.01 -15.89 4.47
N GLY A 108 14.86 -15.17 3.36
CA GLY A 108 14.87 -13.71 3.34
C GLY A 108 16.25 -13.07 3.41
N ILE A 109 17.34 -13.82 3.20
CA ILE A 109 18.71 -13.27 3.15
C ILE A 109 19.23 -13.28 1.69
N CYS A 110 19.92 -12.23 1.24
CA CYS A 110 20.47 -12.22 -0.11
C CYS A 110 21.76 -13.07 -0.19
N ASP A 111 22.12 -13.51 -1.40
CA ASP A 111 23.32 -14.34 -1.61
C ASP A 111 24.60 -13.65 -1.07
N LYS A 112 24.72 -12.32 -1.24
CA LYS A 112 25.83 -11.50 -0.73
C LYS A 112 25.92 -11.46 0.80
N CYS A 113 24.79 -11.57 1.50
CA CYS A 113 24.74 -11.59 2.95
C CYS A 113 25.05 -12.98 3.50
N ILE A 114 24.53 -14.04 2.85
CA ILE A 114 24.86 -15.43 3.19
C ILE A 114 26.35 -15.71 2.99
N SER A 115 26.96 -15.20 1.91
CA SER A 115 28.37 -15.46 1.63
C SER A 115 29.31 -14.99 2.74
N LYS A 116 28.91 -13.97 3.51
CA LYS A 116 29.66 -13.46 4.67
C LYS A 116 29.63 -14.40 5.89
N GLN A 117 28.72 -15.37 5.91
CA GLN A 117 28.55 -16.33 7.01
C GLN A 117 29.34 -17.62 6.77
N ILE A 118 29.84 -17.83 5.55
CA ILE A 118 30.66 -18.99 5.19
C ILE A 118 32.01 -18.85 5.88
N LYS A 119 32.33 -19.75 6.80
CA LYS A 119 33.67 -19.90 7.38
C LYS A 119 34.43 -20.95 6.57
N LEU A 120 35.67 -20.62 6.22
CA LEU A 120 36.64 -21.54 5.62
C LEU A 120 37.58 -22.04 6.71
#